data_AF-A0A2A4TTH3-F1
#
_entry.id   AF-A0A2A4TTH3-F1
#
_cell.length_a   1.000
_cell.length_b   1.000
_cell.length_c   1.000
_cell.angle_alpha   90.00
_cell.angle_beta   90.00
_cell.angle_gamma   90.00
#
_symmetry.space_group_name_H-M   'P 1'
#
loop_
_entity.id
_entity.type
_entity.pdbx_description
1 polymer ?
#
loop_
_entity_poly.entity_id
_entity_poly.type
_entity_poly.pdbx_seq_one_letter_code
_entity_poly.pdbx_strand_id
1 'polypeptide(L)'
;MATLHGPNGCPWDREQTHESLIKYLREEAREVSAAIKAKDYDNLAEELGDVLLQVLFHSQMAADNGHFTIDDVMTILRDKLVRRHPHVFGKGKKEKISSDEVIRRWKIIKAKEKKPK
;
A
#
# COMPACT_ATOMS: atom_id res chain seq x y z
N MET A 1 1.80 -5.18 -15.57
CA MET A 1 2.96 -4.27 -15.47
C MET A 1 4.18 -4.82 -16.21
N ALA A 2 4.64 -6.05 -15.92
CA ALA A 2 5.79 -6.68 -16.61
C ALA A 2 5.79 -6.55 -18.15
N THR A 3 4.66 -6.73 -18.84
CA THR A 3 4.59 -6.53 -20.30
C THR A 3 4.81 -5.07 -20.71
N LEU A 4 4.23 -4.12 -19.97
CA LEU A 4 4.33 -2.68 -20.25
C LEU A 4 5.74 -2.13 -19.94
N HIS A 5 6.37 -2.63 -18.89
CA HIS A 5 7.74 -2.26 -18.51
C HIS A 5 8.82 -3.11 -19.22
N GLY A 6 8.42 -4.16 -19.96
CA GLY A 6 9.31 -5.08 -20.63
C GLY A 6 10.00 -4.47 -21.88
N PRO A 7 10.96 -5.17 -22.51
CA PRO A 7 11.75 -4.63 -23.63
C PRO A 7 10.92 -4.12 -24.82
N ASN A 8 9.78 -4.77 -25.10
CA ASN A 8 8.83 -4.41 -26.16
C ASN A 8 7.60 -3.66 -25.64
N GLY A 9 7.67 -3.17 -24.40
CA GLY A 9 6.60 -2.45 -23.73
C GLY A 9 6.54 -0.97 -24.11
N CYS A 10 5.81 -0.19 -23.33
CA CYS A 10 5.66 1.24 -23.54
C CYS A 10 6.99 1.97 -23.25
N PRO A 11 7.49 2.82 -24.16
CA PRO A 11 8.72 3.57 -23.94
C PRO A 11 8.65 4.47 -22.69
N TRP A 12 7.50 5.11 -22.48
CA TRP A 12 7.27 5.95 -21.31
C TRP A 12 7.33 5.14 -20.02
N ASP A 13 6.78 3.92 -20.00
CA ASP A 13 6.80 3.11 -18.79
C ASP A 13 8.23 2.71 -18.42
N ARG A 14 9.04 2.35 -19.42
CA ARG A 14 10.42 1.89 -19.25
C ARG A 14 11.41 2.96 -18.80
N GLU A 15 11.16 4.23 -19.11
CA GLU A 15 12.04 5.33 -18.71
C GLU A 15 11.79 5.81 -17.27
N GLN A 16 10.75 5.28 -16.60
CA GLN A 16 10.42 5.72 -15.25
C GLN A 16 11.43 5.24 -14.21
N THR A 17 11.50 6.02 -13.14
CA THR A 17 12.26 5.73 -11.92
C THR A 17 11.32 5.85 -10.73
N HIS A 18 11.75 5.38 -9.56
CA HIS A 18 10.98 5.61 -8.34
C HIS A 18 10.74 7.10 -8.10
N GLU A 19 11.75 7.94 -8.34
CA GLU A 19 11.71 9.38 -8.14
C GLU A 19 10.78 10.08 -9.13
N SER A 20 10.79 9.70 -10.41
CA SER A 20 9.93 10.32 -11.42
C SER A 20 8.44 10.06 -11.16
N LEU A 21 8.10 8.93 -10.53
CA LEU A 21 6.72 8.54 -10.24
C LEU A 21 6.14 9.15 -8.96
N ILE A 22 6.95 9.73 -8.07
CA ILE A 22 6.47 10.33 -6.82
C ILE A 22 5.39 11.40 -7.06
N LYS A 23 5.52 12.17 -8.14
CA LYS A 23 4.55 13.23 -8.47
C LYS A 23 3.16 12.65 -8.78
N TYR A 24 3.10 11.53 -9.51
CA TYR A 24 1.86 10.85 -9.87
C TYR A 24 1.24 10.19 -8.64
N LEU A 25 2.02 9.47 -7.82
CA LEU A 25 1.50 8.92 -6.57
C LEU A 25 0.90 9.98 -5.64
N ARG A 26 1.47 11.19 -5.61
CA ARG A 26 0.91 12.33 -4.85
C ARG A 26 -0.33 12.94 -5.51
N GLU A 27 -0.49 12.79 -6.82
CA GLU A 27 -1.66 13.18 -7.60
C GLU A 27 -2.83 12.26 -7.30
N GLU A 28 -2.67 10.97 -7.51
CA GLU A 28 -3.74 9.99 -7.28
C GLU A 28 -4.25 10.04 -5.83
N ALA A 29 -3.35 10.22 -4.86
CA ALA A 29 -3.74 10.37 -3.46
C ALA A 29 -4.59 11.63 -3.18
N ARG A 30 -4.36 12.72 -3.93
CA ARG A 30 -5.19 13.93 -3.88
C ARG A 30 -6.54 13.68 -4.55
N GLU A 31 -6.58 12.97 -5.66
CA GLU A 31 -7.80 12.67 -6.40
C GLU A 31 -8.71 11.71 -5.64
N VAL A 32 -8.17 10.65 -5.03
CA VAL A 32 -8.89 9.84 -4.02
C VAL A 32 -9.50 10.72 -2.94
N SER A 33 -8.73 11.68 -2.41
CA SER A 33 -9.23 12.59 -1.38
C SER A 33 -10.35 13.51 -1.89
N ALA A 34 -10.30 13.91 -3.16
CA ALA A 34 -11.33 14.73 -3.81
C ALA A 34 -12.61 13.92 -4.04
N ALA A 35 -12.50 12.70 -4.58
CA ALA A 35 -13.62 11.79 -4.81
C ALA A 35 -14.39 11.48 -3.51
N ILE A 36 -13.68 11.21 -2.41
CA ILE A 36 -14.29 11.00 -1.09
C ILE A 36 -15.08 12.24 -0.64
N LYS A 37 -14.52 13.45 -0.80
CA LYS A 37 -15.21 14.69 -0.41
C LYS A 37 -16.45 14.96 -1.27
N ALA A 38 -16.40 14.60 -2.54
CA ALA A 38 -17.52 14.71 -3.47
C ALA A 38 -18.58 13.62 -3.28
N LYS A 39 -18.29 12.55 -2.52
CA LYS A 39 -19.10 11.32 -2.43
C LYS A 39 -19.32 10.67 -3.81
N ASP A 40 -18.34 10.83 -4.69
CA ASP A 40 -18.34 10.23 -6.01
C ASP A 40 -17.67 8.85 -5.92
N TYR A 41 -18.50 7.81 -5.77
CA TYR A 41 -18.01 6.45 -5.56
C TYR A 41 -17.51 5.79 -6.84
N ASP A 42 -18.01 6.22 -8.01
CA ASP A 42 -17.53 5.71 -9.29
C ASP A 42 -16.12 6.24 -9.54
N ASN A 43 -15.90 7.54 -9.37
CA ASN A 43 -14.57 8.13 -9.46
C ASN A 43 -13.65 7.56 -8.37
N LEU A 44 -14.14 7.40 -7.13
CA LEU A 44 -13.32 6.83 -6.05
C LEU A 44 -12.73 5.46 -6.41
N ALA A 45 -13.48 4.60 -7.11
CA ALA A 45 -12.99 3.29 -7.52
C ALA A 45 -11.86 3.40 -8.56
N GLU A 46 -11.98 4.34 -9.51
CA GLU A 46 -10.97 4.66 -10.52
C GLU A 46 -9.67 5.15 -9.87
N GLU A 47 -9.75 6.18 -9.02
CA GLU A 47 -8.57 6.77 -8.37
C GLU A 47 -7.85 5.80 -7.41
N LEU A 48 -8.61 4.93 -6.74
CA LEU A 48 -8.01 3.84 -5.93
C LEU A 48 -7.26 2.83 -6.80
N GLY A 49 -7.76 2.61 -8.03
CA GLY A 49 -7.07 1.83 -9.06
C GLY A 49 -5.76 2.48 -9.47
N ASP A 50 -5.72 3.80 -9.64
CA ASP A 50 -4.51 4.53 -10.02
C ASP A 50 -3.48 4.57 -8.89
N VAL A 51 -3.91 4.72 -7.63
CA VAL A 51 -3.01 4.50 -6.48
C VAL A 51 -2.41 3.09 -6.50
N LEU A 52 -3.22 2.07 -6.79
CA LEU A 52 -2.74 0.69 -6.90
C LEU A 52 -1.78 0.50 -8.10
N LEU A 53 -2.03 1.18 -9.22
CA LEU A 53 -1.15 1.19 -10.38
C LEU A 53 0.24 1.70 -10.00
N GLN A 54 0.33 2.78 -9.22
CA GLN A 54 1.61 3.28 -8.73
C GLN A 54 2.32 2.24 -7.86
N VAL A 55 1.61 1.55 -6.95
CA VAL A 55 2.19 0.45 -6.14
C VAL A 55 2.74 -0.67 -7.03
N LEU A 56 2.02 -1.06 -8.09
CA LEU A 56 2.48 -2.06 -9.05
C LEU A 56 3.70 -1.60 -9.84
N PHE A 57 3.77 -0.32 -10.21
CA PHE A 57 4.89 0.26 -10.93
C PHE A 57 6.17 0.22 -10.10
N HIS A 58 6.10 0.72 -8.87
CA HIS A 58 7.23 0.65 -7.93
C HIS A 58 7.65 -0.79 -7.65
N SER A 59 6.68 -1.71 -7.51
CA SER A 59 6.99 -3.13 -7.28
C SER A 59 7.64 -3.79 -8.50
N GLN A 60 7.25 -3.43 -9.72
CA GLN A 60 7.87 -3.96 -10.94
C GLN A 60 9.32 -3.50 -11.07
N MET A 61 9.59 -2.20 -10.92
CA MET A 61 10.95 -1.67 -10.99
C MET A 61 11.86 -2.28 -9.90
N ALA A 62 11.32 -2.48 -8.69
CA ALA A 62 12.06 -3.15 -7.62
C ALA A 62 12.35 -4.62 -7.95
N ALA A 63 11.40 -5.33 -8.57
CA ALA A 63 11.56 -6.72 -8.98
C ALA A 63 12.61 -6.85 -10.08
N ASP A 64 12.61 -5.95 -11.06
CA ASP A 64 13.58 -5.92 -12.17
C ASP A 64 15.02 -5.74 -11.67
N ASN A 65 15.20 -5.09 -10.52
CA ASN A 65 16.50 -4.89 -9.86
C ASN A 65 16.80 -5.94 -8.77
N GLY A 66 15.98 -6.98 -8.63
CA GLY A 66 16.19 -8.07 -7.66
C GLY A 66 16.01 -7.65 -6.19
N HIS A 67 15.24 -6.58 -5.92
CA HIS A 67 15.02 -6.08 -4.56
C HIS A 67 13.79 -6.72 -3.88
N PHE A 68 12.59 -6.49 -4.41
CA PHE A 68 11.34 -7.05 -3.89
C PHE A 68 10.27 -7.08 -4.98
N THR A 69 9.24 -7.90 -4.77
CA THR A 69 8.09 -8.08 -5.67
C THR A 69 6.81 -7.51 -5.06
N ILE A 70 5.73 -7.48 -5.85
CA ILE A 70 4.40 -7.13 -5.33
C ILE A 70 3.94 -8.14 -4.26
N ASP A 71 4.32 -9.41 -4.36
CA ASP A 71 4.00 -10.44 -3.36
C ASP A 71 4.67 -10.17 -2.02
N ASP A 72 5.90 -9.64 -2.05
CA ASP A 72 6.60 -9.21 -0.84
C ASP A 72 5.88 -8.02 -0.18
N VAL A 73 5.45 -7.03 -0.97
CA VAL A 73 4.67 -5.88 -0.48
C VAL A 73 3.37 -6.34 0.18
N MET A 74 2.62 -7.24 -0.48
CA MET A 74 1.39 -7.81 0.05
C MET A 74 1.63 -8.63 1.33
N THR A 75 2.70 -9.43 1.36
CA THR A 75 3.10 -10.22 2.54
C THR A 75 3.45 -9.34 3.73
N ILE A 76 4.26 -8.31 3.52
CA ILE A 76 4.63 -7.33 4.55
C ILE A 76 3.38 -6.62 5.09
N LEU A 77 2.43 -6.25 4.21
CA LEU A 77 1.17 -5.64 4.62
C LEU A 77 0.31 -6.60 5.43
N ARG A 78 0.09 -7.82 4.93
CA ARG A 78 -0.70 -8.87 5.60
C ARG A 78 -0.16 -9.13 7.01
N ASP A 79 1.14 -9.39 7.13
CA ASP A 79 1.75 -9.73 8.42
C ASP A 79 1.69 -8.55 9.40
N LYS A 80 1.85 -7.32 8.90
CA LYS A 80 1.66 -6.09 9.67
C LYS A 80 0.21 -5.95 10.18
N LEU A 81 -0.79 -6.24 9.34
CA LEU A 81 -2.21 -6.16 9.72
C LEU A 81 -2.56 -7.21 10.77
N VAL A 82 -2.13 -8.46 10.59
CA VAL A 82 -2.35 -9.55 11.57
C VAL A 82 -1.71 -9.19 12.91
N ARG A 83 -0.43 -8.78 12.88
CA ARG A 83 0.35 -8.48 14.09
C ARG A 83 -0.17 -7.28 14.86
N ARG A 84 -0.74 -6.28 14.18
CA ARG A 84 -1.29 -5.07 14.81
C ARG A 84 -2.75 -5.19 15.24
N HIS A 85 -3.46 -6.26 14.86
CA HIS A 85 -4.83 -6.55 15.30
C HIS A 85 -4.95 -7.89 16.04
N PRO A 86 -4.24 -8.09 17.17
CA PRO A 86 -4.33 -9.35 17.93
C PRO A 86 -5.74 -9.61 18.48
N HIS A 87 -6.55 -8.57 18.67
CA HIS A 87 -7.95 -8.68 19.09
C HIS A 87 -8.87 -9.28 18.00
N VAL A 88 -8.46 -9.23 16.73
CA VAL A 88 -9.17 -9.82 15.59
C VAL A 88 -8.59 -11.18 15.20
N PHE A 89 -7.26 -11.29 15.11
CA PHE A 89 -6.56 -12.46 14.55
C PHE A 89 -5.85 -13.35 15.58
N GLY A 90 -5.86 -12.99 16.87
CA GLY A 90 -5.24 -13.78 17.93
C GLY A 90 -5.93 -15.13 18.12
N LYS A 91 -5.19 -16.13 18.63
CA LYS A 91 -5.71 -17.50 18.88
C LYS A 91 -6.71 -17.60 20.06
N GLY A 92 -6.96 -16.49 20.77
CA GLY A 92 -7.91 -16.42 21.88
C GLY A 92 -9.35 -16.13 21.43
N LYS A 93 -10.28 -16.00 22.39
CA LYS A 93 -11.63 -15.49 22.09
C LYS A 93 -11.51 -14.09 21.48
N LYS A 94 -12.27 -13.81 20.43
CA LYS A 94 -12.35 -12.47 19.82
C LYS A 94 -12.70 -11.46 20.91
N GLU A 95 -11.78 -10.52 21.16
CA GLU A 95 -11.98 -9.49 22.16
C GLU A 95 -12.82 -8.37 21.57
N LYS A 96 -13.99 -8.10 22.15
CA LYS A 96 -14.75 -6.89 21.86
C LYS A 96 -14.11 -5.74 22.64
N ILE A 97 -13.32 -4.92 21.96
CA ILE A 97 -12.67 -3.74 22.53
C ILE A 97 -13.17 -2.46 21.84
N SER A 98 -13.14 -1.33 22.54
CA SER A 98 -13.54 -0.03 21.99
C SER A 98 -12.53 0.48 20.95
N SER A 99 -12.97 1.40 20.07
CA SER A 99 -12.10 2.05 19.08
C SER A 99 -10.89 2.74 19.73
N ASP A 100 -11.09 3.44 20.86
CA ASP A 100 -10.00 4.11 21.58
C ASP A 100 -8.95 3.11 22.09
N GLU A 101 -9.39 1.96 22.58
CA GLU A 101 -8.50 0.89 23.02
C GLU A 101 -7.75 0.25 21.83
N VAL A 102 -8.40 0.08 20.67
CA VAL A 102 -7.72 -0.34 19.43
C VAL A 102 -6.60 0.64 19.07
N ILE A 103 -6.88 1.95 19.08
CA ILE A 103 -5.90 2.99 18.75
C ILE A 103 -4.74 2.98 19.75
N ARG A 104 -5.02 2.84 21.05
CA ARG A 104 -4.00 2.75 22.10
C ARG A 104 -3.08 1.55 21.88
N ARG A 105 -3.66 0.36 21.68
CA ARG A 105 -2.90 -0.88 21.43
C ARG A 105 -2.08 -0.77 20.15
N TRP A 106 -2.64 -0.22 19.08
CA TRP A 106 -1.94 0.02 17.83
C TRP A 106 -0.69 0.88 18.01
N LYS A 107 -0.81 2.00 18.75
CA LYS A 107 0.33 2.88 19.08
C LYS A 107 1.42 2.13 19.86
N ILE A 108 1.03 1.33 20.85
CA ILE A 108 1.97 0.51 21.66
C ILE A 108 2.71 -0.51 20.78
N ILE A 109 1.99 -1.25 19.94
CA ILE A 109 2.58 -2.26 19.03
C ILE A 109 3.52 -1.57 18.03
N LYS A 110 3.09 -0.46 17.43
CA LYS A 110 3.92 0.33 16.48
C LYS A 110 5.20 0.86 17.15
N ALA A 111 5.15 1.26 18.42
CA ALA A 111 6.33 1.74 19.15
C ALA A 111 7.35 0.61 19.39
N LYS A 112 6.88 -0.63 19.65
CA LYS A 112 7.76 -1.80 19.83
C LYS A 112 8.46 -2.22 18.53
N GLU A 113 7.82 -2.01 17.38
CA GLU A 113 8.40 -2.26 16.04
C GLU A 113 9.52 -1.30 15.65
N LYS A 114 9.54 -0.07 16.20
CA LYS A 114 10.55 0.94 15.89
C LYS A 114 11.87 0.74 16.63
N LYS A 115 11.96 -0.24 17.54
CA LYS A 115 13.24 -0.63 18.12
C LYS A 115 14.00 -1.44 17.07
N PRO A 116 15.22 -1.04 16.69
CA PRO A 116 15.98 -1.76 15.68
C PRO A 116 16.22 -3.21 16.14
N LYS A 117 16.20 -4.13 15.18
CA LYS A 117 16.92 -5.40 15.32
C LYS A 117 18.41 -5.12 15.23
#